data_AF-A0A7C1SR94-F1
#
_entry.id   AF-A0A7C1SR94-F1
#
_cell.length_a   1.000
_cell.length_b   1.000
_cell.length_c   1.000
_cell.angle_alpha   90.00
_cell.angle_beta   90.00
_cell.angle_gamma   90.00
#
_symmetry.space_group_name_H-M   'P 1'
#
loop_
_entity.id
_entity.type
_entity.pdbx_description
1 polymer ?
#
loop_
_entity_poly.entity_id
_entity_poly.type
_entity_poly.pdbx_seq_one_letter_code
_entity_poly.pdbx_strand_id
1 'polypeptide(L)'
;MRNGVKIVPLAIAAALTACGGGGSSSGNKTGELSLGITDGPVENASAVVVAFSSVELHGAENRVIEFDNPQTINLLDYQGEDRVLLLDNEIIAAGAYQWIRLGVDESASYIEVDGMQYGLEIPSGDESGLKMNRGITIGAGSSSDFTIDFDLRKSVTQEGTGDYKLRPTLRLVDNLEVNTINGTVAESLITDVNCNNGDNNDTGNAVYLFEGLGATAKDIQGNEDDPLVSATVNYNNQSEQYEFVLGYVPLGDYTAAFTCDASLDVNDEDNSEVVSFSDGVNVTVVADSEASISIP
;
A
#
# COMPACT_ATOMS: atom_id res chain seq x y z
N MET A 1 -43.36 81.67 -7.03
CA MET A 1 -42.03 82.19 -7.40
C MET A 1 -41.08 81.02 -7.44
N ARG A 2 -40.46 80.81 -8.60
CA ARG A 2 -39.47 79.77 -8.89
C ARG A 2 -38.25 79.98 -7.99
N ASN A 3 -37.65 78.88 -7.51
CA ASN A 3 -36.18 78.77 -7.40
C ASN A 3 -35.83 77.28 -7.40
N GLY A 4 -35.27 76.83 -8.52
CA GLY A 4 -34.77 75.48 -8.69
C GLY A 4 -33.38 75.34 -8.10
N VAL A 5 -33.15 74.25 -7.36
CA VAL A 5 -31.83 73.84 -6.91
C VAL A 5 -31.41 72.67 -7.80
N LYS A 6 -30.37 72.87 -8.60
CA LYS A 6 -29.70 71.84 -9.38
C LYS A 6 -28.69 71.14 -8.45
N ILE A 7 -28.86 69.85 -8.22
CA ILE A 7 -27.87 69.02 -7.51
C ILE A 7 -27.08 68.23 -8.55
N VAL A 8 -25.78 68.47 -8.57
CA VAL A 8 -24.76 67.84 -9.41
C VAL A 8 -24.39 66.48 -8.80
N PRO A 9 -24.25 65.39 -9.59
CA PRO A 9 -23.82 64.11 -9.04
C PRO A 9 -22.33 64.15 -8.70
N LEU A 10 -22.00 63.95 -7.42
CA LEU A 10 -20.65 63.78 -6.91
C LEU A 10 -20.20 62.34 -7.21
N ALA A 11 -19.33 62.18 -8.21
CA ALA A 11 -18.67 60.91 -8.49
C ALA A 11 -17.67 60.59 -7.38
N ILE A 12 -17.97 59.56 -6.58
CA ILE A 12 -17.05 59.00 -5.59
C ILE A 12 -16.07 58.10 -6.35
N ALA A 13 -14.87 58.61 -6.60
CA ALA A 13 -13.74 57.79 -7.03
C ALA A 13 -13.22 57.00 -5.83
N ALA A 14 -13.57 55.72 -5.75
CA ALA A 14 -12.93 54.79 -4.83
C ALA A 14 -11.51 54.51 -5.30
N ALA A 15 -10.54 55.18 -4.68
CA ALA A 15 -9.13 54.82 -4.80
C ALA A 15 -8.91 53.51 -4.03
N LEU A 16 -8.89 52.38 -4.75
CA LEU A 16 -8.34 51.14 -4.24
C LEU A 16 -6.83 51.35 -4.08
N THR A 17 -6.41 51.57 -2.84
CA THR A 17 -5.00 51.53 -2.43
C THR A 17 -4.51 50.10 -2.55
N ALA A 18 -4.03 49.73 -3.74
CA ALA A 18 -3.15 48.58 -3.93
C ALA A 18 -1.75 48.98 -3.46
N CYS A 19 -1.47 48.70 -2.19
CA CYS A 19 -0.17 48.82 -1.54
C CYS A 19 -0.21 47.78 -0.41
N GLY A 20 0.71 46.84 -0.25
CA GLY A 20 1.94 46.52 -0.94
C GLY A 20 2.47 45.23 -0.32
N GLY A 21 3.10 44.39 -1.13
CA GLY A 21 3.69 43.13 -0.73
C GLY A 21 4.55 42.61 -1.87
N GLY A 22 5.56 43.40 -2.23
CA GLY A 22 6.58 43.00 -3.17
C GLY A 22 7.43 41.90 -2.56
N GLY A 23 7.66 40.87 -3.36
CA GLY A 23 8.48 39.73 -3.02
C GLY A 23 8.32 38.68 -4.10
N SER A 24 8.78 38.98 -5.31
CA SER A 24 9.12 37.93 -6.28
C SER A 24 10.35 37.21 -5.74
N SER A 25 10.19 36.41 -4.68
CA SER A 25 11.07 35.29 -4.48
C SER A 25 10.63 34.25 -5.50
N SER A 26 11.45 34.06 -6.52
CA SER A 26 11.56 32.78 -7.22
C SER A 26 12.09 31.73 -6.22
N GLY A 27 11.42 31.58 -5.07
CA GLY A 27 11.64 30.49 -4.15
C GLY A 27 11.04 29.26 -4.80
N ASN A 28 11.78 28.16 -4.79
CA ASN A 28 11.22 26.87 -5.16
C ASN A 28 9.96 26.68 -4.32
N LYS A 29 8.82 26.52 -4.98
CA LYS A 29 7.57 26.19 -4.29
C LYS A 29 7.76 24.83 -3.64
N THR A 30 7.24 24.62 -2.45
CA THR A 30 7.33 23.34 -1.73
C THR A 30 5.96 22.81 -1.38
N GLY A 31 5.87 21.53 -1.08
CA GLY A 31 4.74 20.85 -0.44
C GLY A 31 5.24 19.90 0.65
N GLU A 32 4.31 19.24 1.32
CA GLU A 32 4.60 18.22 2.34
C GLU A 32 4.41 16.82 1.74
N LEU A 33 5.29 15.89 2.08
CA LEU A 33 5.19 14.48 1.74
C LEU A 33 5.18 13.64 3.01
N SER A 34 4.11 12.86 3.17
CA SER A 34 4.07 11.72 4.09
C SER A 34 4.13 10.43 3.28
N LEU A 35 4.98 9.51 3.71
CA LEU A 35 5.20 8.23 3.03
C LEU A 35 5.15 7.11 4.06
N GLY A 36 4.11 6.29 3.97
CA GLY A 36 3.92 5.13 4.84
C GLY A 36 4.32 3.82 4.19
N ILE A 37 4.50 2.79 5.03
CA ILE A 37 4.68 1.39 4.65
C ILE A 37 3.60 0.55 5.30
N THR A 38 3.02 -0.35 4.50
CA THR A 38 2.07 -1.39 4.88
C THR A 38 2.47 -2.68 4.17
N ASP A 39 1.81 -3.77 4.51
CA ASP A 39 2.05 -5.05 3.89
C ASP A 39 0.84 -6.00 3.87
N GLY A 40 0.96 -7.06 3.06
CA GLY A 40 0.11 -8.23 3.02
C GLY A 40 0.71 -9.43 3.78
N PRO A 41 -0.12 -10.37 4.23
CA PRO A 41 0.31 -11.43 5.14
C PRO A 41 1.17 -12.52 4.50
N VAL A 42 2.11 -13.08 5.28
CA VAL A 42 2.84 -14.32 4.98
C VAL A 42 2.54 -15.35 6.07
N GLU A 43 2.00 -16.51 5.68
CA GLU A 43 1.55 -17.54 6.61
C GLU A 43 2.72 -18.24 7.35
N ASN A 44 3.87 -18.36 6.70
CA ASN A 44 5.00 -19.16 7.20
C ASN A 44 6.01 -18.35 8.03
N ALA A 45 5.78 -17.06 8.27
CA ALA A 45 6.71 -16.18 8.97
C ALA A 45 6.09 -15.54 10.21
N SER A 46 6.82 -15.53 11.31
CA SER A 46 6.42 -14.79 12.53
C SER A 46 6.91 -13.35 12.54
N ALA A 47 7.94 -13.03 11.73
CA ALA A 47 8.43 -11.67 11.53
C ALA A 47 9.08 -11.55 10.17
N VAL A 48 8.88 -10.42 9.48
CA VAL A 48 9.65 -10.04 8.30
C VAL A 48 10.10 -8.61 8.51
N VAL A 49 11.38 -8.47 8.82
CA VAL A 49 11.98 -7.23 9.27
C VAL A 49 12.86 -6.65 8.18
N VAL A 50 12.54 -5.43 7.74
CA VAL A 50 13.32 -4.69 6.75
C VAL A 50 13.89 -3.43 7.39
N ALA A 51 15.18 -3.20 7.18
CA ALA A 51 15.87 -2.00 7.64
C ALA A 51 15.97 -0.98 6.50
N PHE A 52 15.29 0.16 6.62
CA PHE A 52 15.30 1.24 5.64
C PHE A 52 16.36 2.27 5.98
N SER A 53 17.21 2.64 5.04
CA SER A 53 18.33 3.58 5.24
C SER A 53 18.08 4.97 4.64
N SER A 54 17.23 5.08 3.62
CA SER A 54 16.92 6.36 2.98
C SER A 54 15.65 6.33 2.13
N VAL A 55 15.16 7.52 1.78
CA VAL A 55 14.18 7.72 0.69
C VAL A 55 14.77 8.68 -0.34
N GLU A 56 14.91 8.22 -1.57
CA GLU A 56 15.36 9.02 -2.71
C GLU A 56 14.20 9.34 -3.64
N LEU A 57 14.06 10.61 -4.00
CA LEU A 57 13.11 11.12 -4.97
C LEU A 57 13.84 11.68 -6.19
N HIS A 58 13.36 11.36 -7.37
CA HIS A 58 13.92 11.86 -8.63
C HIS A 58 12.87 12.61 -9.44
N GLY A 59 13.20 13.83 -9.85
CA GLY A 59 12.37 14.62 -10.75
C GLY A 59 12.50 16.11 -10.57
N ALA A 60 11.43 16.76 -10.11
CA ALA A 60 11.36 18.22 -9.95
C ALA A 60 12.59 18.78 -9.22
N GLU A 61 13.03 18.09 -8.17
CA GLU A 61 14.32 18.26 -7.52
C GLU A 61 14.80 16.90 -7.04
N ASN A 62 15.98 16.45 -7.48
CA ASN A 62 16.53 15.20 -6.93
C ASN A 62 16.89 15.40 -5.46
N ARG A 63 16.33 14.56 -4.59
CA ARG A 63 16.53 14.65 -3.14
C ARG A 63 16.72 13.26 -2.56
N VAL A 64 17.73 13.13 -1.70
CA VAL A 64 17.94 11.94 -0.87
C VAL A 64 17.71 12.35 0.57
N ILE A 65 16.83 11.64 1.27
CA ILE A 65 16.58 11.77 2.70
C ILE A 65 17.23 10.57 3.36
N GLU A 66 18.42 10.75 3.92
CA GLU A 66 19.12 9.71 4.67
C GLU A 66 18.62 9.68 6.11
N PHE A 67 18.46 8.48 6.66
CA PHE A 67 18.16 8.31 8.07
C PHE A 67 19.45 8.17 8.87
N ASP A 68 19.56 8.91 9.97
CA ASP A 68 20.74 8.86 10.86
C ASP A 68 21.03 7.44 11.36
N ASN A 69 19.97 6.65 11.55
CA ASN A 69 20.03 5.21 11.78
C ASN A 69 18.96 4.54 10.90
N PRO A 70 19.24 3.36 10.33
CA PRO A 70 18.23 2.61 9.60
C PRO A 70 16.97 2.40 10.44
N GLN A 71 15.81 2.65 9.83
CA GLN A 71 14.51 2.38 10.41
C GLN A 71 14.19 0.90 10.22
N THR A 72 14.30 0.11 11.29
CA THR A 72 13.99 -1.32 11.28
C THR A 72 12.50 -1.53 11.55
N ILE A 73 11.78 -2.11 10.59
CA ILE A 73 10.33 -2.27 10.63
C ILE A 73 9.99 -3.74 10.42
N ASN A 74 9.24 -4.34 11.35
CA ASN A 74 8.54 -5.60 11.09
C ASN A 74 7.31 -5.31 10.24
N LEU A 75 7.30 -5.74 8.99
CA LEU A 75 6.23 -5.47 8.04
C LEU A 75 4.93 -6.16 8.44
N LEU A 76 5.02 -7.33 9.08
CA LEU A 76 3.86 -8.09 9.54
C LEU A 76 3.06 -7.38 10.65
N ASP A 77 3.62 -6.35 11.29
CA ASP A 77 2.90 -5.53 12.27
C ASP A 77 1.91 -4.54 11.61
N TYR A 78 1.98 -4.36 10.28
CA TYR A 78 1.22 -3.35 9.53
C TYR A 78 0.47 -4.00 8.36
N GLN A 79 -0.71 -4.55 8.67
CA GLN A 79 -1.59 -5.22 7.71
C GLN A 79 -2.93 -4.51 7.59
N GLY A 80 -3.65 -4.77 6.49
CA GLY A 80 -4.95 -4.14 6.26
C GLY A 80 -4.81 -2.62 6.09
N GLU A 81 -5.40 -1.84 7.01
CA GLU A 81 -5.32 -0.38 6.98
C GLU A 81 -4.11 0.18 7.75
N ASP A 82 -3.48 -0.63 8.60
CA ASP A 82 -2.39 -0.17 9.45
C ASP A 82 -1.13 0.11 8.63
N ARG A 83 -0.42 1.19 8.98
CA ARG A 83 0.85 1.56 8.34
C ARG A 83 1.77 2.29 9.29
N VAL A 84 3.06 2.29 8.97
CA VAL A 84 4.10 3.08 9.65
C VAL A 84 4.67 4.14 8.72
N LEU A 85 4.85 5.37 9.22
CA LEU A 85 5.43 6.46 8.44
C LEU A 85 6.96 6.34 8.39
N LEU A 86 7.52 6.24 7.18
CA LEU A 86 8.95 6.47 6.93
C LEU A 86 9.26 7.97 6.85
N LEU A 87 8.37 8.74 6.24
CA LEU A 87 8.42 10.20 6.18
C LEU A 87 7.11 10.75 6.73
N ASP A 88 7.23 11.75 7.59
CA ASP A 88 6.09 12.45 8.18
C ASP A 88 6.20 13.95 7.87
N ASN A 89 5.32 14.44 6.98
CA ASN A 89 5.24 15.85 6.56
C ASN A 89 6.59 16.45 6.12
N GLU A 90 7.40 15.66 5.41
CA GLU A 90 8.71 16.10 4.92
C GLU A 90 8.54 17.20 3.86
N ILE A 91 9.32 18.28 3.95
CA ILE A 91 9.20 19.41 3.01
C ILE A 91 9.98 19.11 1.72
N ILE A 92 9.24 18.96 0.63
CA ILE A 92 9.74 18.59 -0.69
C ILE A 92 9.45 19.70 -1.70
N ALA A 93 10.32 19.88 -2.70
CA ALA A 93 10.04 20.80 -3.80
C ALA A 93 8.77 20.36 -4.56
N ALA A 94 7.90 21.31 -4.87
CA ALA A 94 6.69 21.03 -5.61
C ALA A 94 7.01 20.70 -7.06
N GLY A 95 6.34 19.69 -7.61
CA GLY A 95 6.50 19.26 -9.00
C GLY A 95 6.32 17.75 -9.17
N ALA A 96 6.56 17.29 -10.39
CA ALA A 96 6.47 15.88 -10.74
C ALA A 96 7.78 15.14 -10.45
N TYR A 97 7.65 13.97 -9.84
CA TYR A 97 8.73 13.03 -9.55
C TYR A 97 8.46 11.76 -10.33
N GLN A 98 9.45 11.27 -11.09
CA GLN A 98 9.27 10.10 -11.95
C GLN A 98 9.35 8.78 -11.18
N TRP A 99 10.11 8.75 -10.08
CA TRP A 99 10.27 7.56 -9.25
C TRP A 99 10.68 7.93 -7.82
N ILE A 100 10.38 7.00 -6.92
CA ILE A 100 10.88 6.94 -5.55
C ILE A 100 11.77 5.70 -5.43
N ARG A 101 12.77 5.75 -4.57
CA ARG A 101 13.60 4.60 -4.21
C ARG A 101 13.76 4.55 -2.70
N LEU A 102 13.59 3.36 -2.13
CA LEU A 102 13.95 3.08 -0.74
C LEU A 102 15.37 2.54 -0.69
N GLY A 103 16.24 3.16 0.10
CA GLY A 103 17.47 2.52 0.52
C GLY A 103 17.17 1.49 1.59
N VAL A 104 17.80 0.32 1.50
CA VAL A 104 17.69 -0.76 2.49
C VAL A 104 19.07 -1.16 2.98
N ASP A 105 19.12 -1.73 4.19
CA ASP A 105 20.31 -2.37 4.76
C ASP A 105 20.02 -3.87 4.86
N GLU A 106 20.55 -4.65 3.92
CA GLU A 106 20.34 -6.11 3.88
C GLU A 106 20.88 -6.78 5.15
N SER A 107 22.01 -6.29 5.67
CA SER A 107 22.67 -6.89 6.84
C SER A 107 21.86 -6.75 8.14
N ALA A 108 20.94 -5.79 8.19
CA ALA A 108 20.02 -5.55 9.28
C ALA A 108 18.59 -6.04 8.99
N SER A 109 18.37 -6.69 7.84
CA SER A 109 17.07 -7.24 7.43
C SER A 109 17.02 -8.76 7.62
N TYR A 110 15.89 -9.29 8.09
CA TYR A 110 15.76 -10.71 8.44
C TYR A 110 14.31 -11.19 8.40
N ILE A 111 14.15 -12.50 8.40
CA ILE A 111 12.86 -13.18 8.52
C ILE A 111 12.93 -14.21 9.65
N GLU A 112 11.84 -14.36 10.40
CA GLU A 112 11.70 -15.41 11.41
C GLU A 112 10.68 -16.44 10.95
N VAL A 113 11.10 -17.70 10.89
CA VAL A 113 10.27 -18.87 10.52
C VAL A 113 10.51 -19.96 11.55
N ASP A 114 9.43 -20.57 12.07
CA ASP A 114 9.48 -21.62 13.10
C ASP A 114 10.32 -21.24 14.34
N GLY A 115 10.34 -19.95 14.70
CA GLY A 115 11.11 -19.41 15.82
C GLY A 115 12.62 -19.33 15.59
N MET A 116 13.09 -19.51 14.35
CA MET A 116 14.48 -19.31 13.93
C MET A 116 14.59 -18.06 13.04
N GLN A 117 15.65 -17.28 13.25
CA GLN A 117 15.96 -16.11 12.45
C GLN A 117 16.89 -16.47 11.29
N TYR A 118 16.52 -16.03 10.08
CA TYR A 118 17.28 -16.16 8.85
C TYR A 118 17.58 -14.79 8.27
N GLY A 119 18.72 -14.64 7.60
CA GLY A 119 19.00 -13.44 6.81
C GLY A 119 18.01 -13.35 5.63
N LEU A 120 17.69 -12.12 5.23
CA LEU A 120 16.80 -11.86 4.11
C LEU A 120 17.60 -11.21 2.98
N GLU A 121 17.91 -11.97 1.93
CA GLU A 121 18.55 -11.44 0.73
C GLU A 121 17.60 -10.46 0.04
N ILE A 122 18.04 -9.24 -0.26
CA ILE A 122 17.23 -8.24 -0.96
C ILE A 122 17.95 -7.91 -2.26
N PRO A 123 17.60 -8.55 -3.39
CA PRO A 123 18.29 -8.36 -4.66
C PRO A 123 18.36 -6.89 -5.05
N SER A 124 19.59 -6.43 -5.31
CA SER A 124 19.86 -5.04 -5.66
C SER A 124 19.57 -4.03 -4.54
N GLY A 125 19.28 -4.47 -3.32
CA GLY A 125 18.99 -3.64 -2.15
C GLY A 125 20.17 -2.76 -1.75
N ASP A 126 21.32 -3.39 -1.49
CA ASP A 126 22.55 -2.68 -1.10
C ASP A 126 23.20 -1.88 -2.25
N GLU A 127 22.93 -2.24 -3.52
CA GLU A 127 23.52 -1.57 -4.69
C GLU A 127 22.66 -0.43 -5.22
N SER A 128 21.35 -0.65 -5.32
CA SER A 128 20.44 0.23 -6.07
C SER A 128 19.14 0.56 -5.34
N GLY A 129 18.91 0.00 -4.15
CA GLY A 129 17.68 0.14 -3.39
C GLY A 129 16.44 -0.44 -4.08
N LEU A 130 15.28 -0.28 -3.45
CA LEU A 130 13.99 -0.72 -3.97
C LEU A 130 13.33 0.43 -4.72
N LYS A 131 13.40 0.39 -6.04
CA LYS A 131 12.91 1.47 -6.91
C LYS A 131 11.48 1.22 -7.36
N MET A 132 10.59 2.19 -7.12
CA MET A 132 9.23 2.20 -7.64
C MET A 132 9.16 3.09 -8.89
N ASN A 133 8.90 2.51 -10.05
CA ASN A 133 8.77 3.23 -11.33
C ASN A 133 7.38 3.88 -11.53
N ARG A 134 6.74 4.32 -10.43
CA ARG A 134 5.48 5.09 -10.45
C ARG A 134 5.80 6.53 -10.08
N GLY A 135 5.39 7.47 -10.93
CA GLY A 135 5.57 8.88 -10.66
C GLY A 135 4.56 9.41 -9.64
N ILE A 136 4.98 10.40 -8.85
CA ILE A 136 4.12 11.17 -7.94
C ILE A 136 4.19 12.66 -8.26
N THR A 137 3.22 13.43 -7.78
CA THR A 137 3.23 14.89 -7.90
C THR A 137 3.08 15.52 -6.53
N ILE A 138 4.05 16.36 -6.15
CA ILE A 138 3.97 17.18 -4.94
C ILE A 138 3.34 18.53 -5.30
N GLY A 139 2.18 18.81 -4.72
CA GLY A 139 1.46 20.07 -4.91
C GLY A 139 2.07 21.22 -4.09
N ALA A 140 2.17 22.41 -4.69
CA ALA A 140 2.67 23.58 -3.97
C ALA A 140 1.72 23.98 -2.82
N GLY A 141 2.24 24.00 -1.60
CA GLY A 141 1.47 24.28 -0.37
C GLY A 141 0.41 23.24 -0.06
N SER A 142 0.51 22.04 -0.63
CA SER A 142 -0.37 20.89 -0.37
C SER A 142 0.38 19.82 0.41
N SER A 143 -0.36 18.98 1.11
CA SER A 143 0.16 17.75 1.74
C SER A 143 -0.20 16.57 0.84
N SER A 144 0.80 15.78 0.46
CA SER A 144 0.66 14.56 -0.31
C SER A 144 0.94 13.36 0.60
N ASP A 145 0.03 12.39 0.62
CA ASP A 145 0.09 11.24 1.51
C ASP A 145 0.02 9.95 0.71
N PHE A 146 1.13 9.21 0.72
CA PHE A 146 1.28 7.98 -0.03
C PHE A 146 1.59 6.81 0.89
N THR A 147 1.23 5.61 0.44
CA THR A 147 1.58 4.35 1.13
C THR A 147 2.26 3.41 0.15
N ILE A 148 3.33 2.75 0.59
CA ILE A 148 4.00 1.65 -0.12
C ILE A 148 3.51 0.35 0.49
N ASP A 149 2.89 -0.48 -0.33
CA ASP A 149 2.48 -1.83 -0.01
C ASP A 149 3.56 -2.81 -0.52
N PHE A 150 4.13 -3.59 0.39
CA PHE A 150 5.23 -4.52 0.13
C PHE A 150 4.79 -5.88 -0.43
N ASP A 151 3.51 -6.21 -0.37
CA ASP A 151 2.91 -7.51 -0.74
C ASP A 151 3.87 -8.68 -0.48
N LEU A 152 4.16 -8.94 0.80
CA LEU A 152 5.13 -9.96 1.19
C LEU A 152 4.75 -11.36 0.72
N ARG A 153 3.47 -11.66 0.55
CA ARG A 153 3.02 -12.95 0.00
C ARG A 153 3.60 -13.22 -1.39
N LYS A 154 3.69 -12.17 -2.23
CA LYS A 154 4.37 -12.28 -3.53
C LYS A 154 5.87 -12.10 -3.42
N SER A 155 6.34 -11.34 -2.43
CA SER A 155 7.73 -10.88 -2.39
C SER A 155 8.69 -11.83 -1.70
N VAL A 156 8.25 -12.64 -0.74
CA VAL A 156 9.12 -13.57 0.01
C VAL A 156 9.18 -14.92 -0.69
N THR A 157 10.39 -15.37 -1.00
CA THR A 157 10.65 -16.70 -1.57
C THR A 157 11.74 -17.40 -0.77
N GLN A 158 11.61 -18.70 -0.55
CA GLN A 158 12.66 -19.54 0.02
C GLN A 158 13.42 -20.25 -1.12
N GLU A 159 14.73 -20.08 -1.18
CA GLU A 159 15.59 -20.82 -2.12
C GLU A 159 16.09 -22.12 -1.44
N GLY A 160 15.61 -23.27 -1.94
CA GLY A 160 15.99 -24.59 -1.42
C GLY A 160 15.61 -24.77 0.05
N THR A 161 16.57 -25.10 0.92
CA THR A 161 16.32 -25.44 2.33
C THR A 161 16.78 -24.37 3.34
N GLY A 162 17.13 -23.15 2.94
CA GLY A 162 17.71 -22.24 3.94
C GLY A 162 17.80 -20.74 3.66
N ASP A 163 17.90 -20.31 2.40
CA ASP A 163 18.08 -18.89 2.11
C ASP A 163 16.72 -18.26 1.76
N TYR A 164 16.40 -17.12 2.39
CA TYR A 164 15.18 -16.37 2.11
C TYR A 164 15.50 -15.11 1.33
N LYS A 165 14.62 -14.79 0.39
CA LYS A 165 14.82 -13.69 -0.54
C LYS A 165 13.57 -12.85 -0.62
N LEU A 166 13.76 -11.54 -0.58
CA LEU A 166 12.72 -10.54 -0.78
C LEU A 166 12.84 -9.98 -2.20
N ARG A 167 12.09 -10.55 -3.15
CA ARG A 167 11.92 -10.04 -4.52
C ARG A 167 10.75 -9.04 -4.51
N PRO A 168 10.98 -7.74 -4.28
CA PRO A 168 9.92 -6.86 -3.81
C PRO A 168 8.92 -6.55 -4.93
N THR A 169 7.67 -6.93 -4.73
CA THR A 169 6.52 -6.49 -5.53
C THR A 169 5.90 -5.28 -4.83
N LEU A 170 6.47 -4.10 -5.06
CA LEU A 170 6.03 -2.87 -4.39
C LEU A 170 4.94 -2.14 -5.14
N ARG A 171 3.92 -1.70 -4.41
CA ARG A 171 2.85 -0.85 -4.93
C ARG A 171 2.78 0.46 -4.15
N LEU A 172 3.05 1.56 -4.84
CA LEU A 172 2.87 2.91 -4.30
C LEU A 172 1.46 3.39 -4.60
N VAL A 173 0.71 3.81 -3.59
CA VAL A 173 -0.66 4.34 -3.72
C VAL A 173 -0.79 5.75 -3.16
N ASP A 174 -1.64 6.55 -3.80
CA ASP A 174 -2.12 7.83 -3.25
C ASP A 174 -3.31 7.54 -2.33
N ASN A 175 -3.23 7.98 -1.08
CA ASN A 175 -4.29 7.70 -0.10
C ASN A 175 -5.62 8.41 -0.43
N LEU A 176 -5.63 9.35 -1.37
CA LEU A 176 -6.86 9.96 -1.90
C LEU A 176 -7.53 9.13 -3.01
N GLU A 177 -6.82 8.14 -3.58
CA GLU A 177 -7.27 7.31 -4.70
C GLU A 177 -7.49 5.84 -4.33
N VAL A 178 -7.53 5.54 -3.03
CA VAL A 178 -7.73 4.19 -2.50
C VAL A 178 -8.80 4.17 -1.42
N ASN A 179 -9.27 2.97 -1.10
CA ASN A 179 -10.19 2.70 -0.01
C ASN A 179 -9.93 1.27 0.51
N THR A 180 -10.67 0.88 1.55
CA THR A 180 -10.53 -0.42 2.20
C THR A 180 -11.77 -1.28 1.94
N ILE A 181 -11.53 -2.57 1.71
CA ILE A 181 -12.58 -3.58 1.68
C ILE A 181 -12.54 -4.37 2.98
N ASN A 182 -13.63 -4.28 3.75
CA ASN A 182 -13.86 -5.14 4.91
C ASN A 182 -14.73 -6.32 4.48
N GLY A 183 -14.41 -7.54 4.90
CA GLY A 183 -15.22 -8.66 4.48
C GLY A 183 -15.26 -9.82 5.43
N THR A 184 -16.19 -10.73 5.14
CA THR A 184 -16.40 -11.96 5.90
C THR A 184 -16.34 -13.17 4.99
N VAL A 185 -15.85 -14.29 5.51
CA VAL A 185 -15.91 -15.61 4.85
C VAL A 185 -16.85 -16.52 5.63
N ALA A 186 -17.68 -17.29 4.92
CA ALA A 186 -18.54 -18.28 5.55
C ALA A 186 -17.70 -19.40 6.22
N GLU A 187 -18.06 -19.75 7.46
CA GLU A 187 -17.41 -20.84 8.21
C GLU A 187 -17.42 -22.17 7.44
N SER A 188 -18.43 -22.42 6.60
CA SER A 188 -18.50 -23.62 5.78
C SER A 188 -17.39 -23.74 4.75
N LEU A 189 -16.81 -22.63 4.29
CA LEU A 189 -15.63 -22.66 3.42
C LEU A 189 -14.37 -23.00 4.20
N ILE A 190 -14.22 -22.44 5.40
CA ILE A 190 -13.07 -22.68 6.28
C ILE A 190 -13.06 -24.14 6.79
N THR A 191 -14.22 -24.67 7.13
CA THR A 191 -14.38 -26.02 7.71
C THR A 191 -14.60 -27.11 6.65
N ASP A 192 -14.46 -26.77 5.37
CA ASP A 192 -14.60 -27.76 4.30
C ASP A 192 -13.53 -28.84 4.44
N VAL A 193 -13.93 -30.10 4.25
CA VAL A 193 -13.04 -31.27 4.38
C VAL A 193 -11.88 -31.26 3.37
N ASN A 194 -12.01 -30.49 2.28
CA ASN A 194 -10.97 -30.34 1.27
C ASN A 194 -9.99 -29.23 1.59
N CYS A 195 -10.20 -28.43 2.64
CA CYS A 195 -9.25 -27.40 3.01
C CYS A 195 -7.95 -27.97 3.55
N ASN A 196 -6.84 -27.37 3.12
CA ASN A 196 -5.50 -27.76 3.56
C ASN A 196 -5.06 -27.07 4.87
N ASN A 197 -6.02 -26.76 5.74
CA ASN A 197 -5.78 -26.13 7.05
C ASN A 197 -5.48 -27.16 8.16
N GLY A 198 -5.47 -28.46 7.82
CA GLY A 198 -5.19 -29.54 8.77
C GLY A 198 -6.20 -29.58 9.92
N ASP A 199 -5.71 -29.62 11.15
CA ASP A 199 -6.54 -29.53 12.36
C ASP A 199 -6.67 -28.08 12.87
N ASN A 200 -6.13 -27.09 12.14
CA ASN A 200 -6.09 -25.68 12.56
C ASN A 200 -6.80 -24.77 11.54
N ASN A 201 -8.05 -24.43 11.84
CA ASN A 201 -8.87 -23.53 11.02
C ASN A 201 -8.38 -22.08 11.00
N ASP A 202 -7.29 -21.74 11.68
CA ASP A 202 -6.67 -20.41 11.65
C ASP A 202 -5.48 -20.32 10.67
N THR A 203 -5.13 -21.40 9.97
CA THR A 203 -3.99 -21.44 9.05
C THR A 203 -4.41 -21.60 7.59
N GLY A 204 -3.71 -20.92 6.68
CA GLY A 204 -3.87 -21.13 5.23
C GLY A 204 -5.11 -20.49 4.63
N ASN A 205 -5.83 -19.66 5.37
CA ASN A 205 -7.04 -18.99 4.90
C ASN A 205 -6.75 -17.57 4.42
N ALA A 206 -7.02 -17.29 3.15
CA ALA A 206 -6.82 -15.97 2.58
C ALA A 206 -7.91 -15.58 1.57
N VAL A 207 -8.03 -14.27 1.35
CA VAL A 207 -8.85 -13.70 0.28
C VAL A 207 -7.97 -12.92 -0.67
N TYR A 208 -8.13 -13.21 -1.96
CA TYR A 208 -7.38 -12.61 -3.06
C TYR A 208 -8.29 -11.69 -3.84
N LEU A 209 -7.81 -10.48 -4.14
CA LEU A 209 -8.55 -9.50 -4.91
C LEU A 209 -7.94 -9.37 -6.31
N PHE A 210 -8.74 -9.57 -7.35
CA PHE A 210 -8.32 -9.47 -8.75
C PHE A 210 -9.00 -8.28 -9.42
N GLU A 211 -8.29 -7.60 -10.34
CA GLU A 211 -8.85 -6.48 -11.09
C GLU A 211 -9.94 -6.95 -12.08
N GLY A 212 -11.06 -6.22 -12.10
CA GLY A 212 -12.19 -6.43 -13.02
C GLY A 212 -13.28 -7.35 -12.47
N LEU A 213 -14.52 -7.11 -12.93
CA LEU A 213 -15.68 -7.95 -12.59
C LEU A 213 -15.59 -9.30 -13.30
N GLY A 214 -15.81 -10.38 -12.55
CA GLY A 214 -15.76 -11.73 -13.09
C GLY A 214 -14.35 -12.18 -13.49
N ALA A 215 -13.31 -11.54 -12.94
CA ALA A 215 -11.94 -12.05 -13.05
C ALA A 215 -11.86 -13.50 -12.55
N THR A 216 -11.01 -14.30 -13.21
CA THR A 216 -10.79 -15.70 -12.84
C THR A 216 -9.75 -15.75 -11.74
N ALA A 217 -10.09 -16.33 -10.59
CA ALA A 217 -9.14 -16.54 -9.50
C ALA A 217 -8.05 -17.52 -9.92
N LYS A 218 -6.80 -17.16 -9.61
CA LYS A 218 -5.59 -17.91 -9.94
C LYS A 218 -4.57 -17.72 -8.83
N ASP A 219 -3.69 -18.71 -8.73
CA ASP A 219 -2.51 -18.64 -7.87
C ASP A 219 -1.52 -17.56 -8.35
N ILE A 220 -0.68 -17.09 -7.43
CA ILE A 220 0.43 -16.17 -7.67
C ILE A 220 1.48 -16.88 -8.54
N GLN A 221 1.78 -16.27 -9.68
CA GLN A 221 2.71 -16.77 -10.69
C GLN A 221 3.79 -15.75 -11.06
N GLY A 222 3.84 -14.61 -10.37
CA GLY A 222 4.80 -13.53 -10.63
C GLY A 222 4.52 -12.77 -11.94
N ASN A 223 3.25 -12.67 -12.36
CA ASN A 223 2.87 -12.01 -13.60
C ASN A 223 1.66 -11.06 -13.45
N GLU A 224 1.20 -10.47 -14.56
CA GLU A 224 0.13 -9.45 -14.55
C GLU A 224 -1.27 -9.98 -14.20
N ASP A 225 -1.48 -11.30 -14.23
CA ASP A 225 -2.73 -11.94 -13.83
C ASP A 225 -2.79 -12.27 -12.32
N ASP A 226 -1.72 -12.01 -11.58
CA ASP A 226 -1.67 -12.22 -10.12
C ASP A 226 -2.72 -11.34 -9.41
N PRO A 227 -3.20 -11.74 -8.21
CA PRO A 227 -4.09 -10.89 -7.43
C PRO A 227 -3.48 -9.50 -7.23
N LEU A 228 -4.26 -8.44 -7.16
CA LEU A 228 -3.78 -7.09 -6.83
C LEU A 228 -3.25 -7.03 -5.40
N VAL A 229 -4.00 -7.59 -4.44
CA VAL A 229 -3.70 -7.62 -3.01
C VAL A 229 -4.35 -8.86 -2.39
N SER A 230 -3.81 -9.31 -1.26
CA SER A 230 -4.35 -10.44 -0.48
C SER A 230 -4.47 -10.08 1.00
N ALA A 231 -5.33 -10.80 1.73
CA ALA A 231 -5.49 -10.67 3.17
C ALA A 231 -5.75 -12.03 3.82
N THR A 232 -5.24 -12.22 5.03
CA THR A 232 -5.47 -13.43 5.84
C THR A 232 -6.82 -13.31 6.48
N VAL A 233 -7.53 -14.42 6.50
CA VAL A 233 -8.85 -14.53 7.11
C VAL A 233 -8.66 -15.00 8.55
N ASN A 234 -9.11 -14.19 9.50
CA ASN A 234 -8.96 -14.46 10.92
C ASN A 234 -10.33 -14.59 11.59
N TYR A 235 -10.44 -15.51 12.55
CA TYR A 235 -11.65 -15.60 13.38
C TYR A 235 -11.71 -14.46 14.40
N ASN A 236 -12.74 -13.63 14.30
CA ASN A 236 -13.00 -12.57 15.26
C ASN A 236 -13.96 -13.08 16.36
N ASN A 237 -13.41 -13.27 17.57
CA ASN A 237 -14.16 -13.73 18.74
C ASN A 237 -15.27 -12.78 19.22
N GLN A 238 -15.26 -11.51 18.79
CA GLN A 238 -16.27 -10.52 19.18
C GLN A 238 -17.49 -10.54 18.25
N SER A 239 -17.26 -10.64 16.94
CA SER A 239 -18.32 -10.74 15.94
C SER A 239 -18.78 -12.18 15.70
N GLU A 240 -18.00 -13.17 16.13
CA GLU A 240 -18.19 -14.59 15.83
C GLU A 240 -18.17 -14.88 14.31
N GLN A 241 -17.31 -14.16 13.58
CA GLN A 241 -17.17 -14.28 12.13
C GLN A 241 -15.70 -14.42 11.72
N TYR A 242 -15.48 -15.10 10.61
CA TYR A 242 -14.20 -15.06 9.90
C TYR A 242 -14.13 -13.78 9.07
N GLU A 243 -13.18 -12.91 9.40
CA GLU A 243 -13.05 -11.56 8.85
C GLU A 243 -11.72 -11.37 8.14
N PHE A 244 -11.69 -10.45 7.17
CA PHE A 244 -10.49 -10.01 6.49
C PHE A 244 -10.58 -8.52 6.12
N VAL A 245 -9.42 -7.90 5.92
CA VAL A 245 -9.30 -6.49 5.54
C VAL A 245 -8.31 -6.36 4.39
N LEU A 246 -8.79 -5.90 3.23
CA LEU A 246 -7.95 -5.53 2.10
C LEU A 246 -7.82 -4.00 2.09
N GLY A 247 -6.70 -3.49 2.57
CA GLY A 247 -6.44 -2.06 2.62
C GLY A 247 -5.85 -1.51 1.32
N TYR A 248 -5.87 -0.19 1.20
CA TYR A 248 -5.19 0.54 0.12
C TYR A 248 -5.60 0.07 -1.29
N VAL A 249 -6.85 -0.39 -1.47
CA VAL A 249 -7.37 -0.85 -2.76
C VAL A 249 -7.72 0.37 -3.61
N PRO A 250 -7.19 0.51 -4.84
CA PRO A 250 -7.55 1.60 -5.74
C PRO A 250 -9.05 1.61 -6.04
N LEU A 251 -9.57 2.77 -6.41
CA LEU A 251 -10.96 2.87 -6.85
C LEU A 251 -11.14 2.10 -8.17
N GLY A 252 -12.14 1.23 -8.23
CA GLY A 252 -12.32 0.35 -9.37
C GLY A 252 -13.29 -0.80 -9.14
N ASP A 253 -13.35 -1.69 -10.13
CA ASP A 253 -14.14 -2.92 -10.08
C ASP A 253 -13.22 -4.12 -9.90
N TYR A 254 -13.63 -5.08 -9.06
CA TYR A 254 -12.81 -6.21 -8.65
C TYR A 254 -13.64 -7.50 -8.47
N THR A 255 -12.93 -8.62 -8.44
CA THR A 255 -13.44 -9.92 -7.96
C THR A 255 -12.58 -10.35 -6.78
N ALA A 256 -13.21 -10.67 -5.64
CA ALA A 256 -12.54 -11.33 -4.53
C ALA A 256 -12.83 -12.84 -4.55
N ALA A 257 -11.84 -13.67 -4.22
CA ALA A 257 -12.02 -15.11 -4.07
C ALA A 257 -11.29 -15.60 -2.82
N PHE A 258 -11.89 -16.57 -2.14
CA PHE A 258 -11.32 -17.20 -0.96
C PHE A 258 -10.47 -18.42 -1.34
N THR A 259 -9.40 -18.65 -0.60
CA THR A 259 -8.65 -19.91 -0.62
C THR A 259 -8.31 -20.35 0.80
N CYS A 260 -8.33 -21.65 1.04
CA CYS A 260 -7.78 -22.29 2.25
C CYS A 260 -6.45 -23.02 1.98
N ASP A 261 -5.86 -22.77 0.82
CA ASP A 261 -4.60 -23.36 0.38
C ASP A 261 -3.46 -22.32 0.38
N ALA A 262 -3.63 -21.18 1.06
CA ALA A 262 -2.64 -20.11 1.08
C ALA A 262 -1.25 -20.53 1.60
N SER A 263 -1.20 -21.56 2.44
CA SER A 263 0.07 -22.11 2.92
C SER A 263 0.87 -22.80 1.81
N LEU A 264 0.22 -23.14 0.69
CA LEU A 264 0.83 -23.71 -0.51
C LEU A 264 1.35 -22.64 -1.49
N ASP A 265 1.04 -21.36 -1.27
CA ASP A 265 1.51 -20.28 -2.14
C ASP A 265 3.04 -20.27 -2.15
N VAL A 266 3.63 -20.67 -3.28
CA VAL A 266 5.07 -20.60 -3.51
C VAL A 266 5.34 -19.85 -4.80
N ASN A 267 5.92 -18.65 -4.69
CA ASN A 267 6.34 -17.86 -5.84
C ASN A 267 7.73 -18.31 -6.34
N ASP A 268 7.88 -19.59 -6.72
CA ASP A 268 9.11 -20.16 -7.28
C ASP A 268 8.86 -20.86 -8.64
N GLU A 269 9.90 -21.04 -9.43
CA GLU A 269 9.85 -21.61 -10.79
C GLU A 269 9.34 -23.07 -10.82
N ASP A 270 9.39 -23.78 -9.69
CA ASP A 270 8.93 -25.16 -9.51
C ASP A 270 7.53 -25.26 -8.86
N ASN A 271 6.72 -24.18 -8.84
CA ASN A 271 5.37 -24.21 -8.26
C ASN A 271 4.50 -25.31 -8.91
N SER A 272 4.39 -26.43 -8.21
CA SER A 272 3.66 -27.63 -8.62
C SER A 272 2.45 -27.88 -7.74
N GLU A 273 2.31 -27.10 -6.67
CA GLU A 273 1.15 -27.11 -5.79
C GLU A 273 0.02 -26.32 -6.46
N VAL A 274 -1.22 -26.77 -6.24
CA VAL A 274 -2.39 -26.15 -6.85
C VAL A 274 -3.19 -25.48 -5.76
N VAL A 275 -3.21 -24.15 -5.76
CA VAL A 275 -4.07 -23.35 -4.89
C VAL A 275 -5.50 -23.35 -5.45
N SER A 276 -6.45 -23.86 -4.67
CA SER A 276 -7.87 -23.86 -5.03
C SER A 276 -8.58 -22.61 -4.53
N PHE A 277 -9.56 -22.13 -5.29
CA PHE A 277 -10.33 -20.94 -4.95
C PHE A 277 -11.83 -21.23 -4.91
N SER A 278 -12.54 -20.49 -4.07
CA SER A 278 -13.99 -20.37 -4.11
C SER A 278 -14.46 -19.73 -5.41
N ASP A 279 -15.78 -19.74 -5.63
CA ASP A 279 -16.38 -18.85 -6.62
C ASP A 279 -16.03 -17.39 -6.29
N GLY A 280 -15.78 -16.61 -7.34
CA GLY A 280 -15.45 -15.19 -7.23
C GLY A 280 -16.68 -14.34 -6.89
N VAL A 281 -16.49 -13.38 -5.99
CA VAL A 281 -17.51 -12.40 -5.59
C VAL A 281 -17.08 -11.02 -6.03
N ASN A 282 -17.93 -10.37 -6.82
CA ASN A 282 -17.63 -9.05 -7.36
C ASN A 282 -17.80 -7.95 -6.29
N VAL A 283 -16.93 -6.94 -6.34
CA VAL A 283 -17.00 -5.74 -5.50
C VAL A 283 -16.54 -4.52 -6.30
N THR A 284 -17.21 -3.39 -6.08
CA THR A 284 -16.83 -2.10 -6.66
C THR A 284 -16.37 -1.20 -5.53
N VAL A 285 -15.14 -0.71 -5.62
CA VAL A 285 -14.53 0.22 -4.68
C VAL A 285 -14.70 1.63 -5.22
N VAL A 286 -15.40 2.48 -4.46
CA VAL A 286 -15.61 3.89 -4.78
C VAL A 286 -15.10 4.78 -3.66
N ALA A 287 -14.89 6.06 -3.96
CA ALA A 287 -14.51 7.04 -2.96
C ALA A 287 -15.64 7.23 -1.92
N ASP A 288 -15.24 7.53 -0.68
CA ASP A 288 -16.13 7.99 0.41
C ASP A 288 -17.27 7.03 0.80
N SER A 289 -17.15 5.73 0.51
CA SER A 289 -18.07 4.71 1.00
C SER A 289 -17.33 3.46 1.45
N GLU A 290 -17.73 2.87 2.57
CA GLU A 290 -17.20 1.57 2.99
C GLU A 290 -17.48 0.52 1.91
N ALA A 291 -16.44 -0.14 1.43
CA ALA A 291 -16.59 -1.32 0.59
C ALA A 291 -16.68 -2.54 1.52
N SER A 292 -17.77 -3.29 1.41
CA SER A 292 -17.97 -4.51 2.20
C SER A 292 -18.34 -5.69 1.31
N ILE A 293 -17.82 -6.86 1.63
CA ILE A 293 -18.07 -8.08 0.86
C ILE A 293 -18.28 -9.29 1.79
N SER A 294 -19.16 -10.21 1.39
CA SER A 294 -19.31 -11.50 2.06
C SER A 294 -19.09 -12.62 1.05
N ILE A 295 -18.17 -13.52 1.37
CA ILE A 295 -17.87 -14.71 0.57
C ILE A 295 -18.66 -15.88 1.18
N PRO A 296 -19.68 -16.40 0.46
CA PRO A 296 -20.64 -17.37 0.98
C PRO A 296 -20.18 -18.82 0.96
#